data_AF-A0A4S1FVF0-F1
#
_entry.id   AF-A0A4S1FVF0-F1
#
_cell.length_a   1.000
_cell.length_b   1.000
_cell.length_c   1.000
_cell.angle_alpha   90.00
_cell.angle_beta   90.00
_cell.angle_gamma   90.00
#
_symmetry.space_group_name_H-M   'P 1'
#
loop_
_entity.id
_entity.type
_entity.pdbx_description
1 polymer ?
#
loop_
_entity_poly.entity_id
_entity_poly.type
_entity_poly.pdbx_seq_one_letter_code
_entity_poly.pdbx_strand_id
1 'polypeptide(L)' 'PNFANGYYNRGVSWVFKGDYDKAIADFDTAIGLEPNNGDYYYNRGVAHSYKGED' A
#
# COMPACT_ATOMS: atom_id res chain seq x y z
N PRO A 1 5.62 -15.57 -9.52
CA PRO A 1 4.87 -14.44 -8.93
C PRO A 1 5.59 -13.91 -7.68
N ASN A 2 6.00 -12.64 -7.67
CA ASN A 2 6.46 -12.01 -6.43
C ASN A 2 5.21 -11.63 -5.62
N PHE A 3 4.99 -12.31 -4.49
CA PHE A 3 3.81 -12.11 -3.65
C PHE A 3 3.72 -10.65 -3.17
N ALA A 4 4.85 -9.98 -2.89
CA ALA A 4 4.89 -8.59 -2.43
C ALA A 4 4.32 -7.62 -3.48
N ASN A 5 4.71 -7.77 -4.74
CA ASN A 5 4.19 -6.97 -5.85
C ASN A 5 2.66 -7.14 -6.04
N GLY A 6 2.13 -8.33 -5.72
CA GLY A 6 0.69 -8.57 -5.76
C GLY A 6 -0.07 -7.74 -4.73
N TYR A 7 0.40 -7.73 -3.48
CA TYR A 7 -0.15 -6.88 -2.43
C TYR A 7 0.00 -5.40 -2.77
N TYR A 8 1.19 -4.98 -3.24
CA TYR A 8 1.42 -3.61 -3.68
C TYR A 8 0.41 -3.14 -4.75
N ASN A 9 0.25 -3.90 -5.84
CA ASN A 9 -0.67 -3.53 -6.93
C ASN A 9 -2.14 -3.47 -6.46
N ARG A 10 -2.52 -4.36 -5.53
CA ARG A 10 -3.86 -4.34 -4.94
C ARG A 10 -4.04 -3.13 -4.00
N GLY A 11 -3.01 -2.78 -3.23
CA GLY A 11 -2.98 -1.58 -2.40
C GLY A 11 -3.16 -0.30 -3.24
N VAL A 12 -2.45 -0.18 -4.35
CA VAL A 12 -2.62 0.92 -5.32
C VAL A 12 -4.06 0.97 -5.84
N SER A 13 -4.66 -0.18 -6.15
CA SER A 13 -6.07 -0.26 -6.58
C SER A 13 -7.05 0.20 -5.50
N TRP A 14 -6.75 -0.04 -4.23
CA TRP A 14 -7.55 0.46 -3.10
C TRP A 14 -7.41 1.97 -2.91
N VAL A 15 -6.22 2.55 -3.10
CA VAL A 15 -6.02 4.01 -3.12
C VAL A 15 -6.93 4.66 -4.17
N PHE A 16 -6.96 4.13 -5.39
CA PHE A 16 -7.83 4.65 -6.44
C PHE A 16 -9.33 4.50 -6.15
N LYS A 17 -9.71 3.55 -5.30
CA LYS A 17 -11.09 3.35 -4.84
C LYS A 17 -11.46 4.21 -3.61
N GLY A 18 -10.50 4.93 -3.02
CA GLY A 18 -10.69 5.67 -1.77
C GLY A 18 -10.75 4.78 -0.52
N ASP A 19 -10.42 3.50 -0.63
CA ASP A 19 -10.43 2.58 0.53
C ASP A 19 -9.02 2.53 1.13
N TYR A 20 -8.64 3.63 1.80
CA TYR A 20 -7.26 3.85 2.24
C TYR A 20 -6.82 2.85 3.32
N ASP A 21 -7.74 2.36 4.16
CA ASP A 21 -7.44 1.34 5.17
C ASP A 21 -7.00 0.01 4.55
N LYS A 22 -7.70 -0.44 3.51
CA LYS A 22 -7.27 -1.64 2.78
C LYS A 22 -5.97 -1.43 2.03
N ALA A 23 -5.75 -0.22 1.50
CA ALA A 23 -4.49 0.12 0.85
C ALA A 23 -3.31 0.00 1.81
N ILE A 24 -3.42 0.59 3.01
CA ILE A 24 -2.39 0.54 4.05
C ILE A 24 -2.07 -0.91 4.45
N ALA A 25 -3.09 -1.73 4.70
CA ALA A 25 -2.89 -3.14 5.07
C ALA A 25 -2.17 -3.95 3.99
N ASP A 26 -2.48 -3.69 2.71
CA ASP A 26 -1.82 -4.33 1.58
C ASP A 26 -0.35 -3.86 1.46
N PHE A 27 -0.07 -2.57 1.66
CA PHE A 27 1.31 -2.07 1.67
C PHE A 27 2.12 -2.59 2.85
N ASP A 28 1.53 -2.72 4.04
CA ASP A 28 2.18 -3.34 5.21
C ASP A 28 2.56 -4.80 4.93
N THR A 29 1.69 -5.53 4.25
CA THR A 29 1.98 -6.91 3.85
C THR A 29 3.12 -6.95 2.83
N ALA A 30 3.12 -6.06 1.83
CA ALA A 30 4.20 -5.96 0.85
C ALA A 30 5.55 -5.62 1.51
N ILE A 31 5.55 -4.69 2.47
CA ILE A 31 6.71 -4.33 3.29
C ILE A 31 7.22 -5.52 4.12
N GLY A 32 6.32 -6.30 4.73
CA GLY A 32 6.70 -7.49 5.50
C GLY A 32 7.39 -8.56 4.64
N LEU A 33 7.07 -8.63 3.35
CA LEU A 33 7.65 -9.58 2.40
C LEU A 33 8.96 -9.07 1.79
N GLU A 34 9.03 -7.79 1.40
CA GLU A 34 10.22 -7.17 0.81
C GLU A 34 10.49 -5.80 1.48
N PRO A 35 11.13 -5.79 2.66
CA PRO A 35 11.29 -4.59 3.48
C PRO A 35 12.26 -3.55 2.91
N ASN A 36 13.02 -3.90 1.85
CA ASN A 36 13.96 -2.99 1.21
C ASN A 36 13.34 -2.24 0.02
N ASN A 37 12.06 -2.47 -0.30
CA ASN A 37 11.41 -1.80 -1.41
C ASN A 37 10.79 -0.47 -0.96
N GLY A 38 11.43 0.64 -1.34
CA GLY A 38 11.00 2.00 -0.98
C GLY A 38 9.62 2.40 -1.52
N ASP A 39 9.19 1.84 -2.65
CA ASP A 39 7.91 2.18 -3.26
C ASP A 39 6.73 1.80 -2.36
N TYR A 40 6.86 0.72 -1.59
CA TYR A 40 5.79 0.27 -0.70
C TYR A 40 5.60 1.22 0.47
N TYR A 41 6.70 1.74 1.03
CA TYR A 41 6.65 2.75 2.10
C TYR A 41 6.12 4.08 1.58
N TYR A 42 6.56 4.51 0.38
CA TYR A 42 6.06 5.73 -0.25
C TYR A 42 4.55 5.68 -0.43
N ASN A 43 4.03 4.61 -1.04
CA ASN A 43 2.60 4.48 -1.30
C ASN A 43 1.78 4.29 -0.01
N ARG A 44 2.33 3.66 1.03
CA ARG A 44 1.71 3.63 2.37
C ARG A 44 1.59 5.04 2.96
N GLY A 45 2.62 5.85 2.82
CA GLY A 45 2.60 7.26 3.25
C GLY A 45 1.53 8.07 2.51
N VAL A 46 1.43 7.90 1.19
CA VAL A 46 0.38 8.51 0.36
C VAL A 46 -1.00 8.08 0.85
N ALA A 47 -1.23 6.80 1.11
CA ALA A 47 -2.51 6.30 1.61
C ALA A 47 -2.87 6.87 2.99
N HIS A 48 -1.89 7.03 3.90
CA HIS A 48 -2.11 7.71 5.19
C HIS A 48 -2.48 9.18 5.03
N SER A 49 -1.86 9.89 4.07
CA SER A 49 -2.18 11.30 3.78
C SER A 49 -3.63 11.44 3.34
N TYR A 50 -4.07 10.64 2.35
CA TYR A 50 -5.44 10.71 1.88
C TYR A 50 -6.47 10.33 2.94
N LYS A 51 -6.17 9.32 3.78
CA LYS A 51 -7.03 8.98 4.92
C LYS A 51 -7.21 10.13 5.92
N GLY A 52 -6.19 10.97 6.09
CA GLY A 52 -6.25 12.12 7.00
C GLY A 52 -6.99 13.34 6.43
N GLU A 53 -7.35 13.31 5.14
CA GLU A 53 -8.11 14.34 4.45
C GLU A 53 -9.63 14.05 4.42
N ASP A 54 -10.06 12.85 4.82
CA ASP A 54 -11.47 12.46 5.07
C ASP A 54 -11.97 12.91 6.46
#